data_AF-A0A9D3QGR1-F1
#
_entry.id   AF-A0A9D3QGR1-F1
#
_cell.length_a   1.000
_cell.length_b   1.000
_cell.length_c   1.000
_cell.angle_alpha   90.00
_cell.angle_beta   90.00
_cell.angle_gamma   90.00
#
_symmetry.space_group_name_H-M   'P 1'
#
loop_
_entity.id
_entity.type
_entity.pdbx_description
1 polymer ?
#
loop_
_entity_poly.entity_id
_entity_poly.type
_entity_poly.pdbx_seq_one_letter_code
_entity_poly.pdbx_strand_id
1 'polypeptide(L)'
;MPRSKRIAGSRSDGMEDSDSSADLEHTDISESDKNIHKNARLTRSAVRLSQSSQAAELKHPVDQDESPPRTPTGNAPCSDSDADIFSPNNESLAKDPSLKDLGSDLSHRPKRRRFHESYNFNMKCPTPGCNSLGHLTGKHERHFSISGCPLYHNLSADECKERATHHDKQVEERTLSHRQEENNRHAMCLQVSTEKQVRYKEKVTEMRKRRNSGLVKEEKEKYTEHQQMHGNTREPLLENITSEYDLELFQKAQARASEYLEKLRLQGQITEGSNMIKTILFGCFELETWYHSPYPEEYARLGRLYMCEFCLKYMKSQTILRRHMAKCMWKHPPGDEIYRKGVISVFEVDGKKNKIYCQNLCLLAKLFLDHKTLYYDVEPFLFYVMTEADNTGCHLIGYFSKEKNSFLNYNVSCILTMPQYMRQGYGKMLIDFSYLLTKVEEKVGSPERPLSDLGLISYRSYWKEVLLRYLHNFHGKEISIKEISQETAVNPVDIISTLQSLQMLKYWKGKHLVLKRQDLINEWWVKETKRGSNNKTIDPSFLKWTPPKGT
;
A
#
# COMPACT_ATOMS: atom_id res chain seq x y z
N MET A 1 73.26 -46.00 33.17
CA MET A 1 74.27 -45.26 33.99
C MET A 1 75.24 -44.58 33.04
N PRO A 2 76.03 -43.56 33.46
CA PRO A 2 75.91 -42.63 34.60
C PRO A 2 75.79 -41.16 34.09
N ARG A 3 75.69 -40.04 34.85
CA ARG A 3 75.36 -39.73 36.26
C ARG A 3 75.07 -38.21 36.38
N SER A 4 74.27 -37.82 37.38
CA SER A 4 74.39 -36.54 38.14
C SER A 4 74.07 -35.21 37.42
N LYS A 5 73.65 -34.13 38.12
CA LYS A 5 73.30 -33.97 39.55
C LYS A 5 72.21 -32.90 39.75
N ARG A 6 71.42 -33.03 40.83
CA ARG A 6 70.65 -31.91 41.42
C ARG A 6 71.51 -31.21 42.48
N ILE A 7 71.20 -29.94 42.77
CA ILE A 7 71.43 -29.26 44.05
C ILE A 7 70.14 -28.51 44.42
N ALA A 8 69.84 -28.36 45.71
CA ALA A 8 68.65 -27.67 46.22
C ALA A 8 68.88 -27.13 47.64
N GLY A 9 68.04 -26.15 48.06
CA GLY A 9 68.07 -25.50 49.38
C GLY A 9 68.81 -24.16 49.40
N SER A 10 68.52 -23.21 50.30
CA SER A 10 67.47 -23.14 51.34
C SER A 10 67.25 -21.68 51.83
N ARG A 11 66.14 -21.45 52.56
CA ARG A 11 65.83 -20.39 53.56
C ARG A 11 66.95 -19.36 53.88
N SER A 12 66.66 -18.06 54.09
CA SER A 12 65.90 -17.57 55.26
C SER A 12 65.45 -16.09 55.15
N ASP A 13 64.85 -15.59 56.23
CA ASP A 13 64.15 -14.30 56.37
C ASP A 13 65.08 -13.08 56.62
N GLY A 14 64.53 -11.87 56.47
CA GLY A 14 65.14 -10.58 56.80
C GLY A 14 64.09 -9.45 56.75
N MET A 15 64.15 -8.50 57.67
CA MET A 15 63.12 -7.48 57.94
C MET A 15 63.76 -6.08 58.04
N GLU A 16 62.96 -5.04 58.30
CA GLU A 16 63.36 -3.64 58.61
C GLU A 16 63.95 -2.80 57.44
N ASP A 17 63.78 -1.47 57.39
CA ASP A 17 62.61 -0.63 57.70
C ASP A 17 62.78 0.82 57.15
N SER A 18 61.74 1.65 57.30
CA SER A 18 61.77 3.14 57.26
C SER A 18 62.05 3.87 55.92
N ASP A 19 61.62 5.13 55.71
CA ASP A 19 60.43 5.90 56.15
C ASP A 19 60.33 7.21 55.32
N SER A 20 59.12 7.75 55.11
CA SER A 20 58.81 9.21 55.02
C SER A 20 57.36 9.50 54.60
N SER A 21 56.63 10.20 55.47
CA SER A 21 55.31 10.86 55.28
C SER A 21 55.12 11.59 53.94
N ALA A 22 53.95 11.66 53.28
CA ALA A 22 52.53 11.76 53.67
C ALA A 22 52.03 13.20 53.95
N ASP A 23 50.84 13.51 53.42
CA ASP A 23 49.86 14.41 54.04
C ASP A 23 48.45 14.20 53.43
N LEU A 24 47.42 14.58 54.18
CA LEU A 24 45.98 14.43 53.89
C LEU A 24 45.22 15.69 54.31
N GLU A 25 44.10 16.03 53.66
CA GLU A 25 43.07 16.84 54.32
C GLU A 25 41.67 16.58 53.76
N HIS A 26 40.65 16.53 54.64
CA HIS A 26 39.26 16.21 54.31
C HIS A 26 38.32 16.57 55.49
N THR A 27 37.43 17.56 55.35
CA THR A 27 36.52 18.00 56.45
C THR A 27 35.19 18.62 55.96
N ASP A 28 34.18 17.77 55.78
CA ASP A 28 32.84 17.77 56.44
C ASP A 28 32.02 19.03 56.85
N ILE A 29 30.68 18.83 56.85
CA ILE A 29 29.60 19.52 57.64
C ILE A 29 29.15 20.93 57.13
N SER A 30 27.89 21.40 57.17
CA SER A 30 26.60 20.95 57.80
C SER A 30 25.35 21.09 56.91
N GLU A 31 24.19 20.58 57.38
CA GLU A 31 22.84 20.71 56.79
C GLU A 31 22.15 22.08 57.01
N SER A 32 21.07 22.40 56.27
CA SER A 32 19.69 22.47 56.83
C SER A 32 18.58 23.06 55.90
N ASP A 33 17.36 22.56 56.11
CA ASP A 33 16.00 23.14 55.97
C ASP A 33 15.35 23.68 54.67
N LYS A 34 14.49 22.80 54.12
CA LYS A 34 13.00 22.90 54.02
C LYS A 34 12.27 24.06 53.26
N ASN A 35 11.38 23.59 52.37
CA ASN A 35 9.94 23.94 52.23
C ASN A 35 9.38 25.00 51.22
N ILE A 36 8.52 24.46 50.33
CA ILE A 36 7.11 24.86 50.04
C ILE A 36 6.80 26.05 49.08
N HIS A 37 6.30 25.67 47.87
CA HIS A 37 5.23 26.32 47.06
C HIS A 37 5.43 27.77 46.54
N LYS A 38 4.68 28.30 45.55
CA LYS A 38 3.44 27.86 44.84
C LYS A 38 3.37 28.40 43.39
N ASN A 39 2.37 27.92 42.64
CA ASN A 39 2.06 28.24 41.24
C ASN A 39 1.96 29.73 40.88
N ALA A 40 2.26 30.04 39.61
CA ALA A 40 1.61 31.11 38.84
C ALA A 40 1.15 30.60 37.46
N ARG A 41 0.04 31.14 36.94
CA ARG A 41 -0.59 30.84 35.63
C ARG A 41 -1.20 32.16 35.11
N LEU A 42 -1.82 32.15 33.90
CA LEU A 42 -2.43 33.30 33.18
C LEU A 42 -1.38 34.09 32.35
N THR A 43 -1.65 34.69 31.18
CA THR A 43 -2.80 34.66 30.23
C THR A 43 -2.29 35.05 28.82
N ARG A 44 -2.62 34.35 27.74
CA ARG A 44 -3.75 34.62 26.80
C ARG A 44 -3.78 36.03 26.16
N SER A 45 -3.53 36.12 24.84
CA SER A 45 -4.34 36.83 23.80
C SER A 45 -3.50 37.14 22.53
N ALA A 46 -4.15 37.47 21.42
CA ALA A 46 -3.53 37.65 20.10
C ALA A 46 -3.76 39.06 19.51
N VAL A 47 -2.95 39.45 18.52
CA VAL A 47 -3.15 40.62 17.63
C VAL A 47 -2.87 40.21 16.17
N ARG A 48 -3.45 40.92 15.20
CA ARG A 48 -3.44 40.65 13.75
C ARG A 48 -3.41 42.00 12.98
N LEU A 49 -3.27 41.97 11.65
CA LEU A 49 -3.22 43.12 10.70
C LEU A 49 -1.85 43.83 10.63
N SER A 50 -1.41 44.48 9.54
CA SER A 50 -2.05 44.93 8.26
C SER A 50 -1.06 44.73 7.06
N GLN A 51 -1.48 44.36 5.84
CA GLN A 51 -1.86 45.17 4.63
C GLN A 51 -0.83 46.21 4.15
N SER A 52 -0.58 46.50 2.85
CA SER A 52 -1.07 45.95 1.53
C SER A 52 0.10 45.99 0.47
N SER A 53 0.08 46.20 -0.87
CA SER A 53 -0.85 46.68 -1.94
C SER A 53 -0.44 46.07 -3.32
N GLN A 54 -1.35 45.59 -4.18
CA GLN A 54 -1.89 46.19 -5.44
C GLN A 54 -1.06 46.10 -6.75
N ALA A 55 -1.66 45.46 -7.79
CA ALA A 55 -1.58 45.62 -9.28
C ALA A 55 -2.11 44.30 -9.92
N ALA A 56 -3.18 44.23 -10.74
CA ALA A 56 -3.43 44.74 -12.11
C ALA A 56 -2.71 43.93 -13.23
N GLU A 57 -3.31 43.51 -14.36
CA GLU A 57 -4.69 43.54 -14.91
C GLU A 57 -4.87 42.55 -16.12
N LEU A 58 -6.12 42.19 -16.48
CA LEU A 58 -6.76 41.95 -17.84
C LEU A 58 -5.97 41.31 -19.05
N LYS A 59 -6.52 40.63 -20.09
CA LYS A 59 -7.86 40.09 -20.48
C LYS A 59 -7.75 39.14 -21.73
N HIS A 60 -8.75 38.28 -21.95
CA HIS A 60 -9.12 37.66 -23.26
C HIS A 60 -10.09 38.60 -24.06
N PRO A 61 -10.31 38.44 -25.38
CA PRO A 61 -11.23 37.43 -25.99
C PRO A 61 -10.47 36.47 -26.95
N VAL A 62 -10.93 35.88 -28.08
CA VAL A 62 -12.19 35.89 -28.89
C VAL A 62 -12.48 34.45 -29.44
N ASP A 63 -13.52 34.30 -30.27
CA ASP A 63 -14.30 33.05 -30.48
C ASP A 63 -14.64 32.76 -31.98
N GLN A 64 -15.76 32.04 -32.26
CA GLN A 64 -16.40 31.63 -33.56
C GLN A 64 -15.88 30.37 -34.29
N ASP A 65 -16.71 29.49 -34.89
CA ASP A 65 -18.14 29.15 -34.65
C ASP A 65 -18.54 27.79 -35.32
N GLU A 66 -19.82 27.40 -35.20
CA GLU A 66 -20.62 26.41 -35.98
C GLU A 66 -20.55 24.89 -35.68
N SER A 67 -21.68 24.23 -36.00
CA SER A 67 -22.01 22.80 -35.89
C SER A 67 -23.45 22.54 -36.42
N PRO A 68 -23.88 21.31 -36.75
CA PRO A 68 -23.24 20.15 -37.39
C PRO A 68 -23.96 19.84 -38.75
N PRO A 69 -23.84 18.65 -39.41
CA PRO A 69 -24.79 17.55 -39.10
C PRO A 69 -24.44 16.08 -39.53
N ARG A 70 -25.31 15.13 -39.10
CA ARG A 70 -25.70 13.83 -39.72
C ARG A 70 -24.77 12.60 -39.68
N THR A 71 -25.43 11.43 -39.66
CA THR A 71 -24.93 10.04 -39.76
C THR A 71 -25.16 9.49 -41.20
N PRO A 72 -24.65 8.28 -41.58
CA PRO A 72 -25.50 7.08 -41.51
C PRO A 72 -24.84 5.66 -41.39
N THR A 73 -25.60 4.73 -40.81
CA THR A 73 -25.77 3.25 -41.04
C THR A 73 -24.70 2.28 -41.60
N GLY A 74 -24.65 1.08 -40.99
CA GLY A 74 -24.43 -0.24 -41.64
C GLY A 74 -23.12 -0.98 -41.29
N ASN A 75 -23.03 -2.32 -41.20
CA ASN A 75 -24.01 -3.44 -41.18
C ASN A 75 -23.40 -4.70 -40.51
N ALA A 76 -24.18 -5.77 -40.26
CA ALA A 76 -23.73 -7.09 -39.72
C ALA A 76 -23.19 -8.05 -40.84
N PRO A 77 -22.69 -9.30 -40.61
CA PRO A 77 -23.26 -10.45 -39.84
C PRO A 77 -22.42 -10.87 -38.59
N CYS A 78 -22.80 -11.81 -37.68
CA CYS A 78 -23.08 -13.28 -37.78
C CYS A 78 -21.83 -14.12 -38.19
N SER A 79 -21.58 -15.35 -37.70
CA SER A 79 -22.43 -16.38 -37.05
C SER A 79 -21.60 -17.42 -36.25
N ASP A 80 -22.24 -18.19 -35.35
CA ASP A 80 -22.12 -19.65 -35.01
C ASP A 80 -20.73 -20.36 -34.97
N SER A 81 -20.46 -21.50 -34.31
CA SER A 81 -20.96 -22.20 -33.10
C SER A 81 -19.80 -23.18 -32.65
N ASP A 82 -19.86 -24.24 -31.84
CA ASP A 82 -20.91 -25.00 -31.14
C ASP A 82 -20.33 -25.74 -29.89
N ALA A 83 -21.05 -26.73 -29.32
CA ALA A 83 -20.60 -27.57 -28.20
C ALA A 83 -19.94 -28.91 -28.62
N ASP A 84 -19.18 -29.57 -27.72
CA ASP A 84 -19.63 -30.88 -27.17
C ASP A 84 -18.87 -31.40 -25.93
N ILE A 85 -19.35 -32.54 -25.39
CA ILE A 85 -19.21 -33.07 -24.02
C ILE A 85 -18.11 -34.17 -23.88
N PHE A 86 -17.61 -34.37 -22.64
CA PHE A 86 -17.27 -35.67 -21.96
C PHE A 86 -15.90 -35.79 -21.25
N SER A 87 -15.96 -36.30 -20.00
CA SER A 87 -14.87 -36.97 -19.28
C SER A 87 -14.79 -38.45 -19.65
N PRO A 88 -13.73 -39.21 -19.29
CA PRO A 88 -13.93 -40.14 -18.16
C PRO A 88 -12.69 -40.51 -17.29
N ASN A 89 -13.00 -41.08 -16.11
CA ASN A 89 -12.30 -42.12 -15.34
C ASN A 89 -10.85 -41.98 -14.86
N ASN A 90 -10.66 -42.20 -13.56
CA ASN A 90 -10.09 -43.48 -13.09
C ASN A 90 -10.57 -43.86 -11.67
N GLU A 91 -10.68 -45.17 -11.41
CA GLU A 91 -10.96 -45.76 -10.09
C GLU A 91 -9.62 -46.01 -9.32
N SER A 92 -9.48 -46.68 -8.16
CA SER A 92 -10.34 -47.61 -7.39
C SER A 92 -9.77 -47.87 -5.97
N LEU A 93 -10.62 -48.34 -5.03
CA LEU A 93 -10.29 -49.13 -3.80
C LEU A 93 -9.42 -48.49 -2.67
N ALA A 94 -9.45 -48.93 -1.40
CA ALA A 94 -10.49 -49.51 -0.53
C ALA A 94 -9.96 -49.70 0.93
N LYS A 95 -10.82 -49.51 1.96
CA LYS A 95 -11.05 -50.40 3.13
C LYS A 95 -11.79 -49.72 4.29
N ASP A 96 -12.47 -50.57 5.07
CA ASP A 96 -13.38 -50.35 6.23
C ASP A 96 -13.16 -51.56 7.18
N PRO A 97 -13.93 -51.87 8.26
CA PRO A 97 -14.84 -51.09 9.13
C PRO A 97 -14.58 -51.31 10.66
N SER A 98 -15.41 -50.74 11.54
CA SER A 98 -16.04 -51.43 12.71
C SER A 98 -16.73 -50.48 13.72
N LEU A 99 -17.69 -50.88 14.60
CA LEU A 99 -18.86 -51.80 14.51
C LEU A 99 -19.69 -51.69 15.82
N LYS A 100 -21.01 -51.40 15.78
CA LYS A 100 -22.10 -51.91 16.69
C LYS A 100 -23.44 -51.15 16.58
N ASP A 101 -24.46 -51.83 16.07
CA ASP A 101 -25.70 -52.30 16.78
C ASP A 101 -26.33 -51.49 17.93
N LEU A 102 -27.67 -51.47 18.12
CA LEU A 102 -28.83 -51.73 17.23
C LEU A 102 -30.13 -51.34 17.98
N GLY A 103 -31.18 -50.88 17.27
CA GLY A 103 -32.54 -50.66 17.81
C GLY A 103 -32.77 -49.34 18.59
N SER A 104 -34.00 -48.82 18.72
CA SER A 104 -35.26 -49.22 18.08
C SER A 104 -36.29 -48.08 17.99
N ASP A 105 -37.02 -48.12 16.89
CA ASP A 105 -38.40 -47.63 16.67
C ASP A 105 -38.81 -46.13 16.65
N LEU A 106 -39.69 -45.89 15.69
CA LEU A 106 -40.52 -44.74 15.32
C LEU A 106 -40.80 -43.63 16.36
N SER A 107 -40.34 -42.40 16.09
CA SER A 107 -41.22 -41.26 15.72
C SER A 107 -40.42 -39.99 15.34
N HIS A 108 -41.14 -38.87 15.08
CA HIS A 108 -40.62 -37.49 14.92
C HIS A 108 -39.81 -37.15 13.65
N ARG A 109 -40.58 -36.78 12.61
CA ARG A 109 -40.25 -35.83 11.53
C ARG A 109 -39.20 -34.77 11.93
N PRO A 110 -37.99 -34.75 11.32
CA PRO A 110 -36.98 -33.75 11.65
C PRO A 110 -37.46 -32.32 11.37
N LYS A 111 -37.40 -31.46 12.38
CA LYS A 111 -37.59 -30.01 12.21
C LYS A 111 -36.46 -29.48 11.34
N ARG A 112 -36.75 -28.63 10.35
CA ARG A 112 -35.73 -27.83 9.66
C ARG A 112 -34.91 -27.08 10.71
N ARG A 113 -33.62 -27.44 10.91
CA ARG A 113 -32.68 -26.57 11.62
C ARG A 113 -32.62 -25.26 10.83
N ARG A 114 -32.99 -24.13 11.44
CA ARG A 114 -32.76 -22.82 10.82
C ARG A 114 -31.25 -22.63 10.73
N PHE A 115 -30.74 -22.36 9.53
CA PHE A 115 -29.36 -21.95 9.33
C PHE A 115 -29.24 -20.53 9.91
N HIS A 116 -28.73 -20.41 11.14
CA HIS A 116 -28.76 -19.17 11.91
C HIS A 116 -27.47 -18.98 12.72
N GLU A 117 -26.36 -19.11 12.02
CA GLU A 117 -25.00 -19.08 12.56
C GLU A 117 -24.15 -18.18 11.64
N SER A 118 -23.13 -17.52 12.17
CA SER A 118 -22.29 -16.46 11.54
C SER A 118 -22.79 -15.00 11.49
N TYR A 119 -23.90 -14.63 12.15
CA TYR A 119 -24.07 -13.21 12.56
C TYR A 119 -23.17 -12.91 13.76
N ASN A 120 -22.06 -12.21 13.51
CA ASN A 120 -21.10 -11.83 14.56
C ASN A 120 -21.70 -10.68 15.42
N PHE A 121 -22.32 -11.04 16.56
CA PHE A 121 -23.30 -10.20 17.26
C PHE A 121 -22.79 -8.81 17.69
N ASN A 122 -21.49 -8.65 17.93
CA ASN A 122 -20.86 -7.41 18.37
C ASN A 122 -20.70 -6.33 17.28
N MET A 123 -20.90 -6.66 16.00
CA MET A 123 -20.78 -5.67 14.93
C MET A 123 -21.90 -4.62 14.98
N LYS A 124 -21.52 -3.36 14.72
CA LYS A 124 -22.41 -2.19 14.68
C LYS A 124 -22.12 -1.33 13.46
N CYS A 125 -23.14 -0.71 12.89
CA CYS A 125 -22.99 0.25 11.81
C CYS A 125 -22.17 1.48 12.27
N PRO A 126 -21.21 1.98 11.46
CA PRO A 126 -20.39 3.15 11.81
C PRO A 126 -21.14 4.49 11.64
N THR A 127 -22.36 4.51 11.10
CA THR A 127 -23.20 5.72 11.00
C THR A 127 -23.55 6.24 12.40
N PRO A 128 -23.17 7.48 12.78
CA PRO A 128 -23.46 8.03 14.11
C PRO A 128 -24.94 7.99 14.47
N GLY A 129 -25.25 7.54 15.68
CA GLY A 129 -26.62 7.38 16.18
C GLY A 129 -27.37 6.15 15.63
N CYS A 130 -26.74 5.28 14.84
CA CYS A 130 -27.43 4.12 14.27
C CYS A 130 -27.52 2.91 15.23
N ASN A 131 -28.70 2.30 15.29
CA ASN A 131 -28.97 1.07 16.06
C ASN A 131 -28.61 -0.23 15.31
N SER A 132 -28.14 -0.15 14.06
CA SER A 132 -27.80 -1.31 13.20
C SER A 132 -28.98 -2.24 12.86
N LEU A 133 -30.23 -1.74 12.93
CA LEU A 133 -31.45 -2.48 12.57
C LEU A 133 -31.94 -2.13 11.16
N GLY A 134 -32.62 -3.08 10.52
CA GLY A 134 -33.05 -2.99 9.12
C GLY A 134 -31.88 -2.99 8.14
N HIS A 135 -32.17 -2.82 6.85
CA HIS A 135 -31.19 -2.70 5.78
C HIS A 135 -31.81 -1.94 4.60
N LEU A 136 -31.01 -1.19 3.82
CA LEU A 136 -31.49 -0.37 2.70
C LEU A 136 -32.35 -1.17 1.69
N THR A 137 -32.03 -2.45 1.51
CA THR A 137 -32.75 -3.39 0.62
C THR A 137 -34.12 -3.83 1.13
N GLY A 138 -34.48 -3.51 2.38
CA GLY A 138 -35.68 -4.02 3.07
C GLY A 138 -35.66 -5.51 3.44
N LYS A 139 -34.66 -6.27 2.97
CA LYS A 139 -34.62 -7.74 3.03
C LYS A 139 -33.83 -8.32 4.21
N HIS A 140 -33.03 -7.51 4.92
CA HIS A 140 -32.20 -7.97 6.03
C HIS A 140 -32.58 -7.27 7.35
N GLU A 141 -32.56 -8.03 8.45
CA GLU A 141 -32.97 -7.55 9.78
C GLU A 141 -31.97 -6.58 10.42
N ARG A 142 -30.71 -6.60 9.98
CA ARG A 142 -29.60 -5.78 10.46
C ARG A 142 -28.70 -5.34 9.31
N HIS A 143 -27.89 -4.30 9.55
CA HIS A 143 -26.87 -3.82 8.64
C HIS A 143 -25.60 -3.42 9.41
N PHE A 144 -24.45 -3.47 8.72
CA PHE A 144 -23.14 -3.18 9.31
C PHE A 144 -22.33 -2.16 8.48
N SER A 145 -22.66 -1.99 7.20
CA SER A 145 -22.07 -0.98 6.32
C SER A 145 -22.92 0.31 6.24
N ILE A 146 -22.29 1.43 5.88
CA ILE A 146 -22.98 2.71 5.60
C ILE A 146 -23.94 2.55 4.41
N SER A 147 -23.50 1.86 3.36
CA SER A 147 -24.31 1.53 2.17
C SER A 147 -25.49 0.59 2.43
N GLY A 148 -25.52 -0.08 3.59
CA GLY A 148 -26.65 -0.88 4.05
C GLY A 148 -27.58 -0.13 5.01
N CYS A 149 -27.22 1.07 5.45
CA CYS A 149 -27.82 1.77 6.59
C CYS A 149 -29.03 2.62 6.17
N PRO A 150 -30.29 2.26 6.52
CA PRO A 150 -31.46 3.09 6.20
C PRO A 150 -31.28 4.52 6.72
N LEU A 151 -30.78 4.64 7.97
CA LEU A 151 -30.57 5.92 8.64
C LEU A 151 -29.60 6.84 7.88
N TYR A 152 -28.54 6.30 7.26
CA TYR A 152 -27.63 7.08 6.42
C TYR A 152 -28.37 7.65 5.19
N HIS A 153 -29.17 6.81 4.53
CA HIS A 153 -29.97 7.14 3.36
C HIS A 153 -31.24 7.96 3.67
N ASN A 154 -31.34 8.54 4.87
CA ASN A 154 -32.49 9.30 5.39
C ASN A 154 -33.82 8.50 5.43
N LEU A 155 -33.76 7.17 5.53
CA LEU A 155 -34.92 6.27 5.58
C LEU A 155 -35.03 5.53 6.92
N SER A 156 -36.23 5.13 7.29
CA SER A 156 -36.48 4.15 8.34
C SER A 156 -36.28 2.70 7.86
N ALA A 157 -36.14 1.78 8.82
CA ALA A 157 -36.08 0.35 8.53
C ALA A 157 -37.37 -0.21 7.90
N ASP A 158 -38.52 0.44 8.13
CA ASP A 158 -39.82 -0.03 7.70
C ASP A 158 -40.21 0.49 6.31
N GLU A 159 -39.91 1.75 5.98
CA GLU A 159 -40.00 2.25 4.60
C GLU A 159 -39.15 1.43 3.62
N CYS A 160 -37.97 0.97 4.06
CA CYS A 160 -37.14 0.05 3.27
C CYS A 160 -37.85 -1.28 3.00
N LYS A 161 -38.58 -1.86 3.98
CA LYS A 161 -39.38 -3.09 3.79
C LYS A 161 -40.53 -2.85 2.83
N GLU A 162 -41.28 -1.76 3.00
CA GLU A 162 -42.41 -1.41 2.13
C GLU A 162 -41.96 -1.27 0.67
N ARG A 163 -40.89 -0.48 0.44
CA ARG A 163 -40.24 -0.33 -0.88
C ARG A 163 -39.81 -1.67 -1.48
N ALA A 164 -39.28 -2.59 -0.66
CA ALA A 164 -38.92 -3.94 -1.11
C ALA A 164 -40.15 -4.78 -1.51
N THR A 165 -41.20 -4.81 -0.68
CA THR A 165 -42.43 -5.56 -1.03
C THR A 165 -43.13 -5.03 -2.28
N HIS A 166 -43.07 -3.72 -2.53
CA HIS A 166 -43.60 -3.11 -3.75
C HIS A 166 -42.73 -3.46 -4.98
N HIS A 167 -41.40 -3.42 -4.85
CA HIS A 167 -40.48 -3.84 -5.91
C HIS A 167 -40.67 -5.31 -6.28
N ASP A 168 -40.74 -6.21 -5.28
CA ASP A 168 -40.78 -7.64 -5.54
C ASP A 168 -42.12 -8.07 -6.14
N LYS A 169 -43.25 -7.42 -5.78
CA LYS A 169 -44.53 -7.52 -6.51
C LYS A 169 -44.42 -7.10 -7.98
N GLN A 170 -43.81 -5.95 -8.27
CA GLN A 170 -43.60 -5.51 -9.65
C GLN A 170 -42.67 -6.43 -10.45
N VAL A 171 -41.73 -7.12 -9.79
CA VAL A 171 -40.87 -8.13 -10.43
C VAL A 171 -41.66 -9.42 -10.71
N GLU A 172 -42.51 -9.85 -9.79
CA GLU A 172 -43.39 -11.01 -9.97
C GLU A 172 -44.39 -10.78 -11.12
N GLU A 173 -45.07 -9.64 -11.17
CA GLU A 173 -45.96 -9.24 -12.28
C GLU A 173 -45.25 -9.26 -13.65
N ARG A 174 -44.02 -8.73 -13.71
CA ARG A 174 -43.18 -8.75 -14.94
C ARG A 174 -42.72 -10.15 -15.31
N THR A 175 -42.47 -11.02 -14.33
CA THR A 175 -42.04 -12.41 -14.56
C THR A 175 -43.21 -13.28 -15.02
N LEU A 176 -44.40 -13.09 -14.45
CA LEU A 176 -45.63 -13.76 -14.87
C LEU A 176 -46.04 -13.36 -16.29
N SER A 177 -45.99 -12.06 -16.62
CA SER A 177 -46.28 -11.59 -17.98
C SER A 177 -45.23 -12.04 -19.01
N HIS A 178 -43.94 -12.10 -18.66
CA HIS A 178 -42.93 -12.70 -19.54
C HIS A 178 -43.20 -14.20 -19.81
N ARG A 179 -43.53 -14.99 -18.78
CA ARG A 179 -43.87 -16.42 -18.95
C ARG A 179 -45.13 -16.64 -19.81
N GLN A 180 -46.09 -15.72 -19.76
CA GLN A 180 -47.27 -15.74 -20.65
C GLN A 180 -46.92 -15.38 -22.11
N GLU A 181 -45.87 -14.60 -22.35
CA GLU A 181 -45.37 -14.30 -23.70
C GLU A 181 -44.47 -15.40 -24.27
N GLU A 182 -43.65 -16.05 -23.44
CA GLU A 182 -42.76 -17.17 -23.84
C GLU A 182 -43.57 -18.38 -24.32
N ASN A 183 -44.66 -18.73 -23.62
CA ASN A 183 -45.59 -19.78 -24.04
C ASN A 183 -46.26 -19.54 -25.41
N ASN A 184 -46.18 -18.33 -25.96
CA ASN A 184 -46.82 -17.93 -27.23
C ASN A 184 -45.81 -17.67 -28.38
N ARG A 185 -44.51 -17.98 -28.22
CA ARG A 185 -43.47 -17.59 -29.20
C ARG A 185 -42.47 -18.69 -29.57
N HIS A 186 -42.85 -19.52 -30.54
CA HIS A 186 -41.92 -20.30 -31.37
C HIS A 186 -41.59 -19.54 -32.67
N ALA A 187 -40.64 -18.59 -32.61
CA ALA A 187 -39.93 -18.03 -33.79
C ALA A 187 -38.73 -17.18 -33.34
N MET A 188 -37.62 -17.25 -34.07
CA MET A 188 -36.41 -16.43 -33.83
C MET A 188 -36.29 -15.24 -34.81
N CYS A 189 -35.33 -14.36 -34.48
CA CYS A 189 -34.70 -13.34 -35.34
C CYS A 189 -35.32 -11.91 -35.36
N LEU A 190 -34.46 -10.95 -35.72
CA LEU A 190 -34.65 -9.50 -35.88
C LEU A 190 -35.05 -8.69 -34.63
N GLN A 191 -34.07 -8.01 -34.05
CA GLN A 191 -34.25 -7.03 -32.95
C GLN A 191 -34.86 -5.71 -33.44
N VAL A 192 -36.14 -5.72 -33.83
CA VAL A 192 -36.95 -4.50 -33.82
C VAL A 192 -37.45 -4.28 -32.39
N SER A 193 -37.27 -3.08 -31.82
CA SER A 193 -37.78 -2.79 -30.48
C SER A 193 -39.30 -2.92 -30.47
N THR A 194 -39.84 -3.80 -29.62
CA THR A 194 -41.27 -4.11 -29.62
C THR A 194 -42.11 -2.88 -29.28
N GLU A 195 -43.38 -2.83 -29.72
CA GLU A 195 -44.26 -1.70 -29.40
C GLU A 195 -44.32 -1.42 -27.88
N LYS A 196 -44.27 -2.47 -27.05
CA LYS A 196 -44.20 -2.35 -25.59
C LYS A 196 -42.92 -1.62 -25.14
N GLN A 197 -41.77 -1.92 -25.75
CA GLN A 197 -40.50 -1.22 -25.48
C GLN A 197 -40.52 0.23 -25.99
N VAL A 198 -41.13 0.50 -27.16
CA VAL A 198 -41.27 1.87 -27.70
C VAL A 198 -42.15 2.71 -26.78
N ARG A 199 -43.37 2.25 -26.47
CA ARG A 199 -44.30 2.92 -25.54
C ARG A 199 -43.71 3.08 -24.13
N TYR A 200 -42.91 2.12 -23.67
CA TYR A 200 -42.17 2.26 -22.40
C TYR A 200 -41.09 3.34 -22.48
N LYS A 201 -40.29 3.39 -23.55
CA LYS A 201 -39.27 4.42 -23.79
C LYS A 201 -39.89 5.82 -23.89
N GLU A 202 -41.04 5.95 -24.54
CA GLU A 202 -41.83 7.19 -24.61
C GLU A 202 -42.34 7.59 -23.22
N LYS A 203 -42.95 6.66 -22.47
CA LYS A 203 -43.41 6.91 -21.09
C LYS A 203 -42.26 7.34 -20.16
N VAL A 204 -41.09 6.71 -20.26
CA VAL A 204 -39.88 7.10 -19.52
C VAL A 204 -39.38 8.48 -19.95
N THR A 205 -39.41 8.79 -21.24
CA THR A 205 -39.04 10.12 -21.74
C THR A 205 -39.98 11.19 -21.22
N GLU A 206 -41.28 10.91 -21.14
CA GLU A 206 -42.29 11.84 -20.61
C GLU A 206 -42.17 12.04 -19.09
N MET A 207 -41.91 10.97 -18.33
CA MET A 207 -41.61 11.09 -16.89
C MET A 207 -40.33 11.90 -16.63
N ARG A 208 -39.35 11.88 -17.56
CA ARG A 208 -38.15 12.73 -17.49
C ARG A 208 -38.39 14.18 -17.92
N LYS A 209 -39.35 14.45 -18.82
CA LYS A 209 -39.76 15.83 -19.17
C LYS A 209 -40.49 16.54 -18.04
N ARG A 210 -41.14 15.79 -17.13
CA ARG A 210 -41.68 16.30 -15.86
C ARG A 210 -40.54 16.69 -14.90
N ARG A 211 -39.85 17.77 -15.25
CA ARG A 211 -38.83 18.41 -14.43
C ARG A 211 -39.50 19.34 -13.42
N ASN A 212 -39.23 19.13 -12.14
CA ASN A 212 -39.76 19.98 -11.09
C ASN A 212 -39.26 21.42 -11.28
N SER A 213 -40.15 22.40 -11.06
CA SER A 213 -39.79 23.82 -11.04
C SER A 213 -38.69 24.03 -10.00
N GLY A 214 -37.52 24.48 -10.44
CA GLY A 214 -36.28 24.30 -9.69
C GLY A 214 -36.28 24.92 -8.29
N LEU A 215 -35.76 24.13 -7.33
CA LEU A 215 -35.76 24.34 -5.87
C LEU A 215 -36.29 25.70 -5.37
N VAL A 216 -37.45 25.66 -4.72
CA VAL A 216 -38.09 26.75 -3.99
C VAL A 216 -37.16 27.23 -2.86
N LYS A 217 -37.33 28.47 -2.40
CA LYS A 217 -36.50 29.09 -1.35
C LYS A 217 -36.46 28.23 -0.07
N GLU A 218 -37.61 27.76 0.38
CA GLU A 218 -37.77 26.89 1.56
C GLU A 218 -37.03 25.55 1.41
N GLU A 219 -36.93 25.01 0.19
CA GLU A 219 -36.20 23.76 -0.07
C GLU A 219 -34.69 24.01 0.08
N LYS A 220 -34.18 25.09 -0.52
CA LYS A 220 -32.76 25.49 -0.38
C LYS A 220 -32.37 25.74 1.08
N GLU A 221 -33.30 26.21 1.90
CA GLU A 221 -33.14 26.39 3.34
C GLU A 221 -33.03 25.01 4.03
N LYS A 222 -33.96 24.08 3.80
CA LYS A 222 -33.87 22.67 4.28
C LYS A 222 -32.59 21.95 3.84
N TYR A 223 -32.14 22.17 2.61
CA TYR A 223 -30.87 21.66 2.08
C TYR A 223 -29.67 22.16 2.89
N THR A 224 -29.68 23.44 3.25
CA THR A 224 -28.61 24.08 4.02
C THR A 224 -28.64 23.63 5.48
N GLU A 225 -29.82 23.51 6.08
CA GLU A 225 -30.03 23.02 7.44
C GLU A 225 -29.59 21.55 7.60
N HIS A 226 -29.97 20.66 6.67
CA HIS A 226 -29.55 19.26 6.67
C HIS A 226 -28.02 19.14 6.61
N GLN A 227 -27.38 19.91 5.72
CA GLN A 227 -25.91 19.94 5.62
C GLN A 227 -25.24 20.49 6.90
N GLN A 228 -25.84 21.47 7.58
CA GLN A 228 -25.33 21.99 8.85
C GLN A 228 -25.52 21.02 10.03
N MET A 229 -26.67 20.35 10.12
CA MET A 229 -26.97 19.41 11.22
C MET A 229 -26.29 18.05 11.09
N HIS A 230 -26.01 17.61 9.86
CA HIS A 230 -25.54 16.24 9.61
C HIS A 230 -24.22 16.14 8.85
N GLY A 231 -23.80 17.18 8.12
CA GLY A 231 -22.54 17.20 7.37
C GLY A 231 -22.40 15.97 6.47
N ASN A 232 -21.32 15.21 6.65
CA ASN A 232 -21.05 13.98 5.88
C ASN A 232 -21.62 12.69 6.54
N THR A 233 -22.36 12.79 7.64
CA THR A 233 -22.86 11.62 8.41
C THR A 233 -24.17 11.03 7.87
N ARG A 234 -24.79 11.70 6.89
CA ARG A 234 -25.97 11.26 6.14
C ARG A 234 -25.72 11.42 4.65
N GLU A 235 -26.50 10.74 3.82
CA GLU A 235 -26.62 11.08 2.42
C GLU A 235 -27.27 12.46 2.28
N PRO A 236 -26.81 13.35 1.37
CA PRO A 236 -27.54 14.58 1.06
C PRO A 236 -28.98 14.27 0.64
N LEU A 237 -29.89 15.20 0.88
CA LEU A 237 -31.22 15.12 0.26
C LEU A 237 -31.06 15.11 -1.28
N LEU A 238 -31.94 14.39 -1.98
CA LEU A 238 -31.90 14.27 -3.46
C LEU A 238 -33.25 14.63 -4.12
N GLU A 239 -34.24 14.97 -3.29
CA GLU A 239 -35.59 15.31 -3.67
C GLU A 239 -35.61 16.63 -4.46
N ASN A 240 -36.37 16.66 -5.55
CA ASN A 240 -36.57 17.82 -6.42
C ASN A 240 -35.29 18.37 -7.11
N ILE A 241 -34.14 17.69 -7.00
CA ILE A 241 -32.92 17.96 -7.79
C ILE A 241 -33.03 17.39 -9.22
N THR A 242 -33.66 16.22 -9.36
CA THR A 242 -33.80 15.48 -10.62
C THR A 242 -35.25 15.02 -10.82
N SER A 243 -35.55 14.35 -11.95
CA SER A 243 -36.88 13.76 -12.17
C SER A 243 -37.17 12.67 -11.14
N GLU A 244 -38.43 12.53 -10.71
CA GLU A 244 -38.87 11.48 -9.78
C GLU A 244 -38.45 10.08 -10.27
N TYR A 245 -38.55 9.85 -11.59
CA TYR A 245 -38.10 8.60 -12.23
C TYR A 245 -36.59 8.36 -12.10
N ASP A 246 -35.76 9.38 -12.28
CA ASP A 246 -34.30 9.25 -12.16
C ASP A 246 -33.84 9.14 -10.69
N LEU A 247 -34.57 9.76 -9.77
CA LEU A 247 -34.37 9.59 -8.32
C LEU A 247 -34.72 8.17 -7.89
N GLU A 248 -35.88 7.64 -8.30
CA GLU A 248 -36.24 6.24 -8.10
C GLU A 248 -35.18 5.30 -8.71
N LEU A 249 -34.72 5.57 -9.94
CA LEU A 249 -33.74 4.76 -10.64
C LEU A 249 -32.40 4.73 -9.91
N PHE A 250 -31.96 5.87 -9.37
CA PHE A 250 -30.77 5.96 -8.52
C PHE A 250 -30.94 5.16 -7.22
N GLN A 251 -32.04 5.35 -6.49
CA GLN A 251 -32.32 4.61 -5.25
C GLN A 251 -32.42 3.09 -5.50
N LYS A 252 -33.02 2.67 -6.63
CA LYS A 252 -33.11 1.26 -7.05
C LYS A 252 -31.72 0.69 -7.43
N ALA A 253 -30.84 1.48 -8.04
CA ALA A 253 -29.46 1.08 -8.31
C ALA A 253 -28.63 0.97 -7.01
N GLN A 254 -28.82 1.92 -6.08
CA GLN A 254 -28.16 1.96 -4.78
C GLN A 254 -28.56 0.77 -3.89
N ALA A 255 -29.86 0.45 -3.82
CA ALA A 255 -30.35 -0.75 -3.13
C ALA A 255 -29.78 -2.04 -3.75
N ARG A 256 -29.68 -2.15 -5.08
CA ARG A 256 -29.07 -3.32 -5.75
C ARG A 256 -27.56 -3.44 -5.49
N ALA A 257 -26.84 -2.32 -5.44
CA ALA A 257 -25.43 -2.32 -5.06
C ALA A 257 -25.24 -2.75 -3.59
N SER A 258 -26.14 -2.33 -2.70
CA SER A 258 -26.21 -2.74 -1.31
C SER A 258 -26.50 -4.25 -1.15
N GLU A 259 -27.48 -4.77 -1.91
CA GLU A 259 -27.80 -6.21 -1.98
C GLU A 259 -26.61 -7.05 -2.48
N TYR A 260 -25.88 -6.55 -3.48
CA TYR A 260 -24.68 -7.20 -4.00
C TYR A 260 -23.52 -7.21 -2.98
N LEU A 261 -23.24 -6.09 -2.31
CA LEU A 261 -22.23 -6.01 -1.25
C LEU A 261 -22.54 -6.96 -0.09
N GLU A 262 -23.79 -7.00 0.36
CA GLU A 262 -24.22 -7.90 1.44
C GLU A 262 -24.14 -9.38 1.01
N LYS A 263 -24.46 -9.70 -0.25
CA LYS A 263 -24.27 -11.05 -0.80
C LYS A 263 -22.78 -11.47 -0.80
N LEU A 264 -21.86 -10.57 -1.18
CA LEU A 264 -20.42 -10.84 -1.12
C LEU A 264 -19.91 -10.99 0.34
N ARG A 265 -20.50 -10.27 1.29
CA ARG A 265 -20.23 -10.41 2.74
C ARG A 265 -20.67 -11.79 3.25
N LEU A 266 -21.90 -12.21 2.94
CA LEU A 266 -22.45 -13.52 3.29
C LEU A 266 -21.71 -14.70 2.61
N GLN A 267 -21.09 -14.47 1.45
CA GLN A 267 -20.23 -15.44 0.76
C GLN A 267 -18.78 -15.46 1.27
N GLY A 268 -18.44 -14.73 2.34
CA GLY A 268 -17.10 -14.70 2.94
C GLY A 268 -16.04 -13.96 2.11
N GLN A 269 -16.40 -13.35 0.98
CA GLN A 269 -15.49 -12.60 0.11
C GLN A 269 -15.19 -11.18 0.64
N ILE A 270 -15.98 -10.73 1.63
CA ILE A 270 -15.78 -9.51 2.41
C ILE A 270 -15.85 -9.88 3.90
N THR A 271 -14.70 -10.06 4.54
CA THR A 271 -14.56 -10.01 6.00
C THR A 271 -14.41 -8.56 6.45
N GLU A 272 -15.04 -8.17 7.56
CA GLU A 272 -15.15 -6.76 7.99
C GLU A 272 -13.90 -6.26 8.74
N GLY A 273 -12.78 -6.23 8.02
CA GLY A 273 -11.67 -5.28 8.18
C GLY A 273 -11.47 -4.50 6.86
N SER A 274 -12.57 -4.22 6.17
CA SER A 274 -12.67 -4.22 4.71
C SER A 274 -12.23 -2.94 3.99
N ASN A 275 -11.76 -1.92 4.71
CA ASN A 275 -11.18 -0.70 4.13
C ASN A 275 -9.71 -0.91 3.69
N MET A 276 -9.42 -2.09 3.13
CA MET A 276 -8.15 -2.39 2.49
C MET A 276 -8.35 -2.32 0.98
N ILE A 277 -7.60 -1.41 0.34
CA ILE A 277 -7.33 -1.48 -1.09
C ILE A 277 -6.78 -2.89 -1.36
N LYS A 278 -7.36 -3.63 -2.31
CA LYS A 278 -6.94 -4.97 -2.72
C LYS A 278 -6.07 -4.93 -3.99
N THR A 279 -6.41 -4.05 -4.93
CA THR A 279 -5.61 -3.84 -6.15
C THR A 279 -5.36 -2.37 -6.45
N ILE A 280 -4.25 -2.09 -7.15
CA ILE A 280 -3.97 -0.77 -7.74
C ILE A 280 -3.72 -0.92 -9.24
N LEU A 281 -4.22 0.02 -10.04
CA LEU A 281 -3.79 0.18 -11.43
C LEU A 281 -2.66 1.21 -11.48
N PHE A 282 -1.49 0.80 -12.00
CA PHE A 282 -0.27 1.60 -12.08
C PHE A 282 0.35 1.44 -13.47
N GLY A 283 0.27 2.49 -14.29
CA GLY A 283 0.64 2.41 -15.72
C GLY A 283 -0.23 1.37 -16.44
N CYS A 284 0.41 0.41 -17.12
CA CYS A 284 -0.24 -0.74 -17.75
C CYS A 284 -0.50 -1.94 -16.81
N PHE A 285 -0.05 -1.89 -15.55
CA PHE A 285 -0.12 -3.02 -14.61
C PHE A 285 -1.31 -2.91 -13.65
N GLU A 286 -1.99 -4.03 -13.38
CA GLU A 286 -2.82 -4.20 -12.19
C GLU A 286 -2.03 -5.03 -11.16
N LEU A 287 -1.91 -4.50 -9.94
CA LEU A 287 -1.06 -5.05 -8.89
C LEU A 287 -1.88 -5.34 -7.64
N GLU A 288 -1.78 -6.57 -7.11
CA GLU A 288 -2.35 -6.93 -5.81
C GLU A 288 -1.47 -6.39 -4.66
N THR A 289 -2.12 -5.84 -3.64
CA THR A 289 -1.46 -5.17 -2.51
C THR A 289 -1.33 -6.12 -1.31
N TRP A 290 -0.21 -6.04 -0.59
CA TRP A 290 0.12 -7.02 0.47
C TRP A 290 -0.25 -6.55 1.87
N TYR A 291 -0.22 -5.23 2.12
CA TYR A 291 -0.45 -4.64 3.43
C TYR A 291 -1.41 -3.45 3.35
N HIS A 292 -2.10 -3.15 4.45
CA HIS A 292 -2.86 -1.92 4.57
C HIS A 292 -1.95 -0.68 4.45
N SER A 293 -2.43 0.34 3.75
CA SER A 293 -1.83 1.67 3.65
C SER A 293 -2.88 2.74 3.94
N PRO A 294 -2.56 3.78 4.75
CA PRO A 294 -3.53 4.76 5.26
C PRO A 294 -3.84 5.86 4.24
N TYR A 295 -4.32 5.46 3.06
CA TYR A 295 -4.98 6.36 2.13
C TYR A 295 -6.26 6.93 2.78
N PRO A 296 -6.73 8.12 2.36
CA PRO A 296 -7.98 8.68 2.87
C PRO A 296 -9.16 7.72 2.67
N GLU A 297 -10.03 7.66 3.68
CA GLU A 297 -11.15 6.69 3.82
C GLU A 297 -12.03 6.61 2.56
N GLU A 298 -12.26 7.74 1.88
CA GLU A 298 -13.05 7.83 0.67
C GLU A 298 -12.38 7.26 -0.60
N TYR A 299 -11.15 6.73 -0.47
CA TYR A 299 -10.44 5.88 -1.42
C TYR A 299 -10.25 4.46 -0.87
N ALA A 300 -9.92 4.32 0.42
CA ALA A 300 -9.66 3.04 1.06
C ALA A 300 -10.84 2.05 0.89
N ARG A 301 -12.07 2.53 1.07
CA ARG A 301 -13.32 1.77 0.89
C ARG A 301 -13.67 1.37 -0.56
N LEU A 302 -12.86 1.72 -1.56
CA LEU A 302 -13.13 1.40 -2.97
C LEU A 302 -12.61 0.01 -3.37
N GLY A 303 -11.70 -0.59 -2.60
CA GLY A 303 -11.04 -1.86 -2.92
C GLY A 303 -10.07 -1.80 -4.12
N ARG A 304 -10.22 -0.83 -5.03
CA ARG A 304 -9.33 -0.60 -6.19
C ARG A 304 -8.93 0.87 -6.30
N LEU A 305 -7.62 1.12 -6.41
CA LEU A 305 -7.06 2.46 -6.63
C LEU A 305 -6.58 2.64 -8.08
N TYR A 306 -6.56 3.88 -8.58
CA TYR A 306 -6.01 4.22 -9.89
C TYR A 306 -4.89 5.26 -9.70
N MET A 307 -3.69 5.00 -10.22
CA MET A 307 -2.52 5.84 -9.96
C MET A 307 -1.87 6.36 -11.23
N CYS A 308 -1.41 7.61 -11.18
CA CYS A 308 -0.48 8.16 -12.17
C CYS A 308 0.90 7.56 -11.94
N GLU A 309 1.51 6.95 -12.96
CA GLU A 309 2.85 6.35 -12.82
C GLU A 309 3.97 7.39 -12.68
N PHE A 310 3.80 8.61 -13.24
CA PHE A 310 4.83 9.65 -13.24
C PHE A 310 4.79 10.58 -12.03
N CYS A 311 3.60 10.99 -11.56
CA CYS A 311 3.45 11.90 -10.41
C CYS A 311 2.83 11.23 -9.15
N LEU A 312 2.56 9.92 -9.23
CA LEU A 312 2.07 9.06 -8.14
C LEU A 312 0.71 9.46 -7.55
N LYS A 313 0.02 10.44 -8.14
CA LYS A 313 -1.31 10.86 -7.71
C LYS A 313 -2.30 9.70 -7.79
N TYR A 314 -3.02 9.45 -6.71
CA TYR A 314 -4.10 8.48 -6.61
C TYR A 314 -5.47 9.07 -6.95
N MET A 315 -6.34 8.24 -7.53
CA MET A 315 -7.64 8.57 -8.12
C MET A 315 -8.65 7.42 -7.94
N LYS A 316 -9.94 7.75 -8.04
CA LYS A 316 -11.06 6.82 -7.74
C LYS A 316 -11.57 6.01 -8.94
N SER A 317 -11.20 6.36 -10.18
CA SER A 317 -11.71 5.69 -11.37
C SER A 317 -10.82 5.84 -12.60
N GLN A 318 -10.97 4.90 -13.55
CA GLN A 318 -10.32 4.93 -14.86
C GLN A 318 -10.72 6.12 -15.74
N THR A 319 -11.87 6.76 -15.47
CA THR A 319 -12.29 7.99 -16.17
C THR A 319 -11.57 9.23 -15.62
N ILE A 320 -11.28 9.27 -14.33
CA ILE A 320 -10.47 10.33 -13.72
C ILE A 320 -8.99 10.15 -14.11
N LEU A 321 -8.45 8.92 -14.09
CA LEU A 321 -7.07 8.64 -14.52
C LEU A 321 -6.83 9.07 -15.97
N ARG A 322 -7.69 8.68 -16.93
CA ARG A 322 -7.55 9.11 -18.33
C ARG A 322 -7.59 10.63 -18.50
N ARG A 323 -8.50 11.33 -17.79
CA ARG A 323 -8.57 12.79 -17.80
C ARG A 323 -7.32 13.45 -17.17
N HIS A 324 -6.71 12.81 -16.18
CA HIS A 324 -5.47 13.28 -15.58
C HIS A 324 -4.27 13.04 -16.50
N MET A 325 -4.17 11.89 -17.18
CA MET A 325 -3.09 11.60 -18.14
C MET A 325 -3.07 12.64 -19.28
N ALA A 326 -4.24 13.02 -19.80
CA ALA A 326 -4.37 14.09 -20.81
C ALA A 326 -3.99 15.51 -20.31
N LYS A 327 -3.62 15.67 -19.03
CA LYS A 327 -3.21 16.95 -18.41
C LYS A 327 -1.93 16.86 -17.59
N CYS A 328 -1.30 15.69 -17.49
CA CYS A 328 -0.14 15.48 -16.63
C CYS A 328 1.13 15.76 -17.44
N MET A 329 1.83 16.85 -17.12
CA MET A 329 3.10 17.21 -17.77
C MET A 329 4.29 16.38 -17.25
N TRP A 330 4.13 15.68 -16.12
CA TRP A 330 5.18 14.82 -15.57
C TRP A 330 5.40 13.58 -16.43
N LYS A 331 6.65 13.36 -16.84
CA LYS A 331 7.11 12.19 -17.60
C LYS A 331 8.25 11.42 -16.92
N HIS A 332 8.69 11.89 -15.76
CA HIS A 332 9.71 11.30 -14.91
C HIS A 332 9.48 11.80 -13.47
N PRO A 333 10.14 11.21 -12.45
CA PRO A 333 10.13 11.74 -11.09
C PRO A 333 10.59 13.22 -11.03
N PRO A 334 10.04 14.04 -10.13
CA PRO A 334 10.58 15.37 -9.85
C PRO A 334 11.94 15.24 -9.14
N GLY A 335 12.73 16.32 -9.14
CA GLY A 335 14.08 16.32 -8.57
C GLY A 335 15.17 16.16 -9.63
N ASP A 336 16.38 15.86 -9.19
CA ASP A 336 17.59 15.98 -9.99
C ASP A 336 18.04 14.59 -10.51
N GLU A 337 18.34 14.44 -11.82
CA GLU A 337 18.83 13.18 -12.39
C GLU A 337 20.33 13.00 -12.09
N ILE A 338 20.64 12.26 -11.02
CA ILE A 338 22.01 12.09 -10.51
C ILE A 338 22.73 10.87 -11.08
N TYR A 339 22.05 10.02 -11.85
CA TYR A 339 22.62 8.85 -12.53
C TYR A 339 21.84 8.51 -13.79
N ARG A 340 22.55 8.23 -14.89
CA ARG A 340 21.97 7.81 -16.18
C ARG A 340 22.88 6.81 -16.89
N LYS A 341 22.46 5.55 -17.05
CA LYS A 341 23.18 4.53 -17.85
C LYS A 341 22.21 3.76 -18.75
N GLY A 342 22.34 3.94 -20.07
CA GLY A 342 21.44 3.35 -21.05
C GLY A 342 20.00 3.85 -20.85
N VAL A 343 19.07 2.94 -20.60
CA VAL A 343 17.66 3.26 -20.25
C VAL A 343 17.44 3.53 -18.76
N ILE A 344 18.39 3.21 -17.87
CA ILE A 344 18.20 3.31 -16.41
C ILE A 344 18.64 4.68 -15.89
N SER A 345 17.76 5.31 -15.10
CA SER A 345 18.03 6.57 -14.38
C SER A 345 17.76 6.46 -12.89
N VAL A 346 18.46 7.25 -12.08
CA VAL A 346 18.11 7.50 -10.67
C VAL A 346 17.97 9.00 -10.41
N PHE A 347 16.83 9.39 -9.86
CA PHE A 347 16.51 10.76 -9.48
C PHE A 347 16.66 10.95 -7.97
N GLU A 348 17.33 12.02 -7.53
CA GLU A 348 17.32 12.47 -6.13
C GLU A 348 16.13 13.41 -5.90
N VAL A 349 15.26 13.05 -4.97
CA VAL A 349 14.03 13.78 -4.66
C VAL A 349 14.02 14.21 -3.20
N ASP A 350 14.20 15.50 -2.97
CA ASP A 350 14.08 16.10 -1.63
C ASP A 350 12.61 16.17 -1.18
N GLY A 351 12.27 15.47 -0.10
CA GLY A 351 10.91 15.45 0.46
C GLY A 351 10.40 16.79 0.99
N LYS A 352 11.29 17.76 1.28
CA LYS A 352 10.94 19.15 1.63
C LYS A 352 10.58 19.97 0.40
N LYS A 353 11.25 19.74 -0.74
CA LYS A 353 10.94 20.40 -2.02
C LYS A 353 9.67 19.80 -2.67
N ASN A 354 9.56 18.48 -2.67
CA ASN A 354 8.56 17.72 -3.45
C ASN A 354 7.56 16.96 -2.56
N LYS A 355 7.12 17.56 -1.44
CA LYS A 355 6.33 16.89 -0.38
C LYS A 355 5.18 16.02 -0.89
N ILE A 356 4.35 16.53 -1.81
CA ILE A 356 3.19 15.79 -2.36
C ILE A 356 3.62 14.49 -3.07
N TYR A 357 4.69 14.53 -3.87
CA TYR A 357 5.20 13.36 -4.58
C TYR A 357 5.76 12.33 -3.61
N CYS A 358 6.55 12.77 -2.63
CA CYS A 358 7.14 11.89 -1.61
C CYS A 358 6.08 11.28 -0.67
N GLN A 359 5.01 12.00 -0.34
CA GLN A 359 3.86 11.45 0.38
C GLN A 359 3.12 10.39 -0.44
N ASN A 360 2.84 10.65 -1.72
CA ASN A 360 2.25 9.65 -2.63
C ASN A 360 3.12 8.40 -2.74
N LEU A 361 4.45 8.57 -2.87
CA LEU A 361 5.42 7.46 -2.91
C LEU A 361 5.43 6.66 -1.60
N CYS A 362 5.34 7.32 -0.44
CA CYS A 362 5.24 6.64 0.85
C CYS A 362 3.93 5.84 1.02
N LEU A 363 2.79 6.39 0.59
CA LEU A 363 1.49 5.71 0.62
C LEU A 363 1.46 4.52 -0.35
N LEU A 364 2.08 4.65 -1.53
CA LEU A 364 2.31 3.54 -2.46
C LEU A 364 3.19 2.45 -1.82
N ALA A 365 4.32 2.85 -1.23
CA ALA A 365 5.27 1.92 -0.65
C ALA A 365 4.69 1.12 0.53
N LYS A 366 3.83 1.74 1.35
CA LYS A 366 3.17 1.08 2.49
C LYS A 366 2.22 -0.06 2.09
N LEU A 367 1.76 -0.12 0.84
CA LEU A 367 1.01 -1.27 0.30
C LEU A 367 1.86 -2.55 0.16
N PHE A 368 3.19 -2.40 0.14
CA PHE A 368 4.17 -3.48 -0.09
C PHE A 368 5.22 -3.60 1.03
N LEU A 369 5.18 -2.70 2.01
CA LEU A 369 6.05 -2.69 3.20
C LEU A 369 5.19 -2.71 4.47
N ASP A 370 5.41 -3.69 5.33
CA ASP A 370 4.68 -3.80 6.60
C ASP A 370 5.05 -2.66 7.57
N HIS A 371 6.30 -2.66 8.04
CA HIS A 371 6.77 -1.83 9.15
C HIS A 371 7.08 -0.36 8.78
N LYS A 372 6.58 0.16 7.65
CA LYS A 372 6.79 1.58 7.27
C LYS A 372 5.88 2.50 8.10
N THR A 373 6.47 3.20 9.06
CA THR A 373 5.74 4.07 10.02
C THR A 373 5.50 5.49 9.52
N LEU A 374 6.47 6.10 8.83
CA LEU A 374 6.40 7.49 8.37
C LEU A 374 5.96 7.57 6.89
N TYR A 375 4.93 8.37 6.63
CA TYR A 375 4.35 8.59 5.30
C TYR A 375 3.86 10.01 5.02
N TYR A 376 3.50 10.81 6.03
CA TYR A 376 3.17 12.24 5.85
C TYR A 376 4.35 13.18 6.11
N ASP A 377 5.21 12.87 7.08
CA ASP A 377 6.40 13.64 7.42
C ASP A 377 7.58 13.15 6.59
N VAL A 378 7.84 13.83 5.47
CA VAL A 378 8.80 13.41 4.43
C VAL A 378 9.96 14.39 4.28
N GLU A 379 9.85 15.59 4.87
CA GLU A 379 10.87 16.63 4.86
C GLU A 379 12.26 16.23 5.40
N PRO A 380 12.40 15.33 6.40
CA PRO A 380 13.70 14.82 6.85
C PRO A 380 14.44 13.93 5.84
N PHE A 381 13.76 13.47 4.78
CA PHE A 381 14.25 12.42 3.89
C PHE A 381 14.64 12.92 2.50
N LEU A 382 15.63 12.24 1.91
CA LEU A 382 15.88 12.18 0.47
C LEU A 382 15.31 10.85 -0.06
N PHE A 383 14.78 10.86 -1.27
CA PHE A 383 14.26 9.68 -1.96
C PHE A 383 15.04 9.48 -3.26
N TYR A 384 15.67 8.32 -3.41
CA TYR A 384 16.43 7.94 -4.61
C TYR A 384 15.58 7.01 -5.46
N VAL A 385 15.03 7.55 -6.54
CA VAL A 385 13.97 6.91 -7.34
C VAL A 385 14.56 6.36 -8.62
N MET A 386 14.57 5.03 -8.76
CA MET A 386 15.09 4.33 -9.92
C MET A 386 14.01 4.13 -10.97
N THR A 387 14.35 4.37 -12.24
CA THR A 387 13.41 4.33 -13.36
C THR A 387 13.99 3.69 -14.62
N GLU A 388 13.11 3.12 -15.44
CA GLU A 388 13.40 2.61 -16.78
C GLU A 388 12.75 3.55 -17.81
N ALA A 389 13.54 4.06 -18.76
CA ALA A 389 13.10 5.02 -19.76
C ALA A 389 12.70 4.35 -21.07
N ASP A 390 11.54 4.74 -21.60
CA ASP A 390 10.99 4.29 -22.87
C ASP A 390 10.61 5.50 -23.77
N ASN A 391 9.80 5.28 -24.81
CA ASN A 391 9.32 6.34 -25.71
C ASN A 391 8.21 7.24 -25.09
N THR A 392 7.64 6.86 -23.95
CA THR A 392 6.53 7.54 -23.26
C THR A 392 6.97 8.29 -22.01
N GLY A 393 8.04 7.87 -21.33
CA GLY A 393 8.62 8.52 -20.16
C GLY A 393 9.64 7.65 -19.40
N CYS A 394 9.88 7.99 -18.13
CA CYS A 394 10.70 7.21 -17.19
C CYS A 394 9.79 6.56 -16.14
N HIS A 395 9.59 5.25 -16.23
CA HIS A 395 8.67 4.48 -15.38
C HIS A 395 9.32 4.07 -14.06
N LEU A 396 8.57 4.13 -12.95
CA LEU A 396 9.03 3.73 -11.61
C LEU A 396 9.36 2.23 -11.54
N ILE A 397 10.65 1.90 -11.39
CA ILE A 397 11.09 0.54 -11.01
C ILE A 397 10.93 0.35 -9.50
N GLY A 398 11.35 1.36 -8.72
CA GLY A 398 11.50 1.26 -7.28
C GLY A 398 12.29 2.44 -6.72
N TYR A 399 12.49 2.45 -5.41
CA TYR A 399 13.22 3.53 -4.74
C TYR A 399 13.85 3.06 -3.43
N PHE A 400 14.72 3.88 -2.86
CA PHE A 400 14.97 3.89 -1.42
C PHE A 400 14.90 5.31 -0.85
N SER A 401 14.56 5.43 0.44
CA SER A 401 14.65 6.70 1.18
C SER A 401 15.78 6.66 2.19
N LYS A 402 16.41 7.80 2.43
CA LYS A 402 17.53 8.01 3.36
C LYS A 402 17.28 9.27 4.18
N GLU A 403 17.51 9.22 5.49
CA GLU A 403 17.51 10.42 6.34
C GLU A 403 18.62 11.37 5.91
N LYS A 404 18.35 12.69 5.87
CA LYS A 404 19.39 13.70 5.60
C LYS A 404 20.49 13.69 6.67
N ASN A 405 20.08 13.54 7.93
CA ASN A 405 20.95 13.54 9.11
C ASN A 405 20.65 12.30 9.96
N SER A 406 21.23 11.14 9.61
CA SER A 406 21.03 9.90 10.39
C SER A 406 22.04 9.76 11.53
N PHE A 407 21.57 9.80 12.78
CA PHE A 407 22.43 9.64 13.98
C PHE A 407 23.16 8.29 14.04
N LEU A 408 22.57 7.24 13.46
CA LEU A 408 23.14 5.88 13.43
C LEU A 408 23.89 5.57 12.12
N ASN A 409 24.06 6.57 11.24
CA ASN A 409 24.62 6.41 9.89
C ASN A 409 23.88 5.34 9.05
N TYR A 410 22.55 5.29 9.15
CA TYR A 410 21.77 4.47 8.24
C TYR A 410 21.80 5.07 6.83
N ASN A 411 22.19 4.27 5.84
CA ASN A 411 22.24 4.72 4.44
C ASN A 411 20.93 4.43 3.66
N VAL A 412 20.03 3.65 4.26
CA VAL A 412 18.70 3.30 3.75
C VAL A 412 17.73 3.16 4.92
N SER A 413 16.61 3.89 4.91
CA SER A 413 15.49 3.76 5.86
C SER A 413 14.37 2.87 5.35
N CYS A 414 14.02 2.99 4.06
CA CYS A 414 13.07 2.12 3.38
C CYS A 414 13.61 1.83 1.97
N ILE A 415 13.40 0.61 1.47
CA ILE A 415 13.75 0.22 0.10
C ILE A 415 12.64 -0.64 -0.48
N LEU A 416 12.27 -0.38 -1.73
CA LEU A 416 11.22 -1.11 -2.44
C LEU A 416 11.57 -1.25 -3.93
N THR A 417 11.40 -2.44 -4.47
CA THR A 417 11.21 -2.68 -5.91
C THR A 417 9.73 -2.96 -6.14
N MET A 418 9.11 -2.31 -7.12
CA MET A 418 7.70 -2.52 -7.45
C MET A 418 7.44 -3.98 -7.87
N PRO A 419 6.30 -4.59 -7.53
CA PRO A 419 6.07 -6.04 -7.70
C PRO A 419 6.39 -6.58 -9.09
N GLN A 420 5.99 -5.87 -10.15
CA GLN A 420 6.23 -6.24 -11.55
C GLN A 420 7.71 -6.23 -11.99
N TYR A 421 8.59 -5.64 -11.18
CA TYR A 421 10.04 -5.56 -11.41
C TYR A 421 10.86 -6.39 -10.40
N MET A 422 10.20 -7.12 -9.50
CA MET A 422 10.89 -7.94 -8.50
C MET A 422 11.63 -9.15 -9.12
N ARG A 423 12.66 -9.62 -8.42
CA ARG A 423 13.55 -10.74 -8.81
C ARG A 423 14.35 -10.54 -10.12
N GLN A 424 14.14 -9.44 -10.85
CA GLN A 424 14.86 -9.11 -12.11
C GLN A 424 16.24 -8.45 -11.89
N GLY A 425 16.71 -8.31 -10.65
CA GLY A 425 18.01 -7.71 -10.29
C GLY A 425 17.94 -6.27 -9.76
N TYR A 426 16.86 -5.53 -10.04
CA TYR A 426 16.71 -4.12 -9.66
C TYR A 426 16.86 -3.84 -8.15
N GLY A 427 16.34 -4.71 -7.28
CA GLY A 427 16.53 -4.59 -5.83
C GLY A 427 17.99 -4.63 -5.40
N LYS A 428 18.85 -5.37 -6.12
CA LYS A 428 20.30 -5.37 -5.91
C LYS A 428 20.93 -4.08 -6.44
N MET A 429 20.49 -3.55 -7.59
CA MET A 429 20.97 -2.25 -8.10
C MET A 429 20.67 -1.10 -7.11
N LEU A 430 19.49 -1.10 -6.48
CA LEU A 430 19.14 -0.09 -5.47
C LEU A 430 20.06 -0.16 -4.24
N ILE A 431 20.46 -1.36 -3.79
CA ILE A 431 21.43 -1.55 -2.70
C ILE A 431 22.86 -1.15 -3.13
N ASP A 432 23.30 -1.55 -4.31
CA ASP A 432 24.60 -1.19 -4.91
C ASP A 432 24.73 0.34 -5.05
N PHE A 433 23.63 1.02 -5.42
CA PHE A 433 23.55 2.48 -5.50
C PHE A 433 23.60 3.16 -4.12
N SER A 434 22.89 2.65 -3.11
CA SER A 434 22.94 3.24 -1.76
C SER A 434 24.35 3.16 -1.14
N TYR A 435 25.07 2.06 -1.39
CA TYR A 435 26.48 1.95 -1.02
C TYR A 435 27.41 2.82 -1.86
N LEU A 436 27.16 3.00 -3.16
CA LEU A 436 27.91 3.95 -4.00
C LEU A 436 27.85 5.38 -3.44
N LEU A 437 26.65 5.87 -3.08
CA LEU A 437 26.51 7.17 -2.41
C LEU A 437 27.27 7.21 -1.09
N THR A 438 27.21 6.13 -0.29
CA THR A 438 27.90 6.03 1.01
C THR A 438 29.43 6.12 0.86
N LYS A 439 30.00 5.54 -0.22
CA LYS A 439 31.42 5.69 -0.56
C LYS A 439 31.79 7.13 -0.93
N VAL A 440 30.96 7.81 -1.71
CA VAL A 440 31.17 9.21 -2.12
C VAL A 440 30.99 10.19 -0.95
N GLU A 441 30.29 9.79 0.11
CA GLU A 441 30.25 10.48 1.41
C GLU A 441 31.44 10.18 2.33
N GLU A 442 32.38 9.31 1.93
CA GLU A 442 33.49 8.79 2.74
C GLU A 442 33.05 8.13 4.07
N LYS A 443 31.86 7.52 4.07
CA LYS A 443 31.22 6.91 5.25
C LYS A 443 31.15 5.38 5.17
N VAL A 444 30.72 4.78 6.29
CA VAL A 444 30.26 3.38 6.36
C VAL A 444 28.77 3.36 6.69
N GLY A 445 28.02 2.43 6.10
CA GLY A 445 26.57 2.37 6.18
C GLY A 445 25.99 0.97 6.39
N SER A 446 24.80 0.96 6.98
CA SER A 446 23.93 -0.21 7.17
C SER A 446 22.50 0.25 6.89
N PRO A 447 21.59 -0.63 6.43
CA PRO A 447 20.16 -0.29 6.41
C PRO A 447 19.59 -0.19 7.84
N GLU A 448 18.54 0.62 7.97
CA GLU A 448 17.70 0.72 9.16
C GLU A 448 17.08 -0.65 9.53
N ARG A 449 16.81 -0.84 10.82
CA ARG A 449 16.33 -2.11 11.39
C ARG A 449 15.00 -1.87 12.11
N PRO A 450 14.01 -2.78 12.00
CA PRO A 450 14.09 -4.12 11.38
C PRO A 450 14.00 -4.12 9.84
N LEU A 451 14.82 -4.97 9.22
CA LEU A 451 14.65 -5.34 7.81
C LEU A 451 13.47 -6.33 7.65
N SER A 452 12.73 -6.23 6.56
CA SER A 452 11.82 -7.30 6.12
C SER A 452 12.61 -8.52 5.61
N ASP A 453 12.01 -9.71 5.60
CA ASP A 453 12.66 -10.95 5.17
C ASP A 453 13.26 -10.84 3.75
N LEU A 454 12.51 -10.26 2.82
CA LEU A 454 12.97 -10.01 1.44
C LEU A 454 14.12 -9.01 1.39
N GLY A 455 14.13 -8.00 2.26
CA GLY A 455 15.24 -7.09 2.44
C GLY A 455 16.48 -7.81 2.98
N LEU A 456 16.33 -8.58 4.05
CA LEU A 456 17.42 -9.34 4.69
C LEU A 456 18.06 -10.36 3.74
N ILE A 457 17.26 -11.07 2.94
CA ILE A 457 17.76 -11.98 1.88
C ILE A 457 18.55 -11.19 0.82
N SER A 458 18.04 -10.04 0.39
CA SER A 458 18.68 -9.19 -0.62
C SER A 458 20.02 -8.61 -0.15
N TYR A 459 20.05 -8.04 1.07
CA TYR A 459 21.28 -7.51 1.67
C TYR A 459 22.32 -8.62 1.93
N ARG A 460 21.92 -9.79 2.46
CA ARG A 460 22.85 -10.93 2.64
C ARG A 460 23.45 -11.41 1.31
N SER A 461 22.65 -11.46 0.24
CA SER A 461 23.13 -11.82 -1.10
C SER A 461 24.13 -10.77 -1.64
N TYR A 462 23.82 -9.48 -1.47
CA TYR A 462 24.69 -8.38 -1.87
C TYR A 462 26.01 -8.38 -1.09
N TRP A 463 25.98 -8.43 0.25
CA TRP A 463 27.20 -8.45 1.08
C TRP A 463 28.06 -9.68 0.79
N LYS A 464 27.48 -10.87 0.58
CA LYS A 464 28.23 -12.06 0.13
C LYS A 464 29.01 -11.78 -1.15
N GLU A 465 28.37 -11.16 -2.13
CA GLU A 465 28.99 -10.88 -3.43
C GLU A 465 30.10 -9.83 -3.31
N VAL A 466 29.86 -8.73 -2.60
CA VAL A 466 30.85 -7.67 -2.36
C VAL A 466 32.09 -8.20 -1.63
N LEU A 467 31.90 -9.04 -0.60
CA LEU A 467 33.01 -9.62 0.15
C LEU A 467 33.80 -10.65 -0.67
N LEU A 468 33.14 -11.52 -1.45
CA LEU A 468 33.85 -12.46 -2.32
C LEU A 468 34.61 -11.74 -3.44
N ARG A 469 34.06 -10.65 -3.98
CA ARG A 469 34.73 -9.75 -4.94
C ARG A 469 35.96 -9.06 -4.35
N TYR A 470 35.87 -8.53 -3.13
CA TYR A 470 37.04 -7.97 -2.42
C TYR A 470 38.10 -9.06 -2.18
N LEU A 471 37.71 -10.21 -1.63
CA LEU A 471 38.63 -11.29 -1.27
C LEU A 471 39.26 -11.98 -2.49
N HIS A 472 38.60 -11.99 -3.65
CA HIS A 472 39.19 -12.40 -4.91
C HIS A 472 40.34 -11.46 -5.32
N ASN A 473 40.10 -10.15 -5.29
CA ASN A 473 41.06 -9.14 -5.74
C ASN A 473 42.18 -8.84 -4.71
N PHE A 474 42.01 -9.24 -3.45
CA PHE A 474 42.95 -8.96 -2.37
C PHE A 474 44.19 -9.88 -2.39
N HIS A 475 45.38 -9.30 -2.60
CA HIS A 475 46.66 -10.02 -2.69
C HIS A 475 47.54 -9.91 -1.43
N GLY A 476 47.09 -9.23 -0.37
CA GLY A 476 47.83 -9.05 0.88
C GLY A 476 47.91 -10.31 1.76
N LYS A 477 48.79 -10.27 2.77
CA LYS A 477 49.04 -11.41 3.71
C LYS A 477 48.05 -11.50 4.85
N GLU A 478 47.59 -10.36 5.38
CA GLU A 478 46.59 -10.25 6.45
C GLU A 478 45.40 -9.44 5.95
N ILE A 479 44.19 -9.69 6.46
CA ILE A 479 42.95 -9.06 6.01
C ILE A 479 42.31 -8.34 7.19
N SER A 480 42.24 -7.00 7.16
CA SER A 480 41.54 -6.23 8.20
C SER A 480 40.06 -6.05 7.85
N ILE A 481 39.18 -6.27 8.84
CA ILE A 481 37.75 -5.94 8.73
C ILE A 481 37.57 -4.42 8.54
N LYS A 482 38.48 -3.59 9.06
CA LYS A 482 38.46 -2.13 8.89
C LYS A 482 38.74 -1.73 7.44
N GLU A 483 39.72 -2.34 6.79
CA GLU A 483 40.06 -2.10 5.37
C GLU A 483 38.89 -2.48 4.46
N ILE A 484 38.30 -3.67 4.67
CA ILE A 484 37.08 -4.08 3.96
C ILE A 484 35.97 -3.04 4.15
N SER A 485 35.75 -2.58 5.39
CA SER A 485 34.69 -1.62 5.69
C SER A 485 34.90 -0.27 4.99
N GLN A 486 36.14 0.23 4.94
CA GLN A 486 36.49 1.47 4.24
C GLN A 486 36.35 1.32 2.71
N GLU A 487 36.89 0.25 2.12
CA GLU A 487 36.82 0.00 0.67
C GLU A 487 35.38 -0.25 0.18
N THR A 488 34.55 -0.92 0.98
CA THR A 488 33.19 -1.34 0.58
C THR A 488 32.08 -0.40 1.05
N ALA A 489 32.35 0.51 1.98
CA ALA A 489 31.38 1.28 2.77
C ALA A 489 30.38 0.43 3.58
N VAL A 490 30.59 -0.89 3.72
CA VAL A 490 29.72 -1.77 4.52
C VAL A 490 30.12 -1.70 6.00
N ASN A 491 29.14 -1.61 6.89
CA ASN A 491 29.36 -1.59 8.34
C ASN A 491 30.12 -2.84 8.82
N PRO A 492 31.11 -2.72 9.73
CA PRO A 492 31.89 -3.86 10.25
C PRO A 492 31.05 -5.00 10.83
N VAL A 493 29.88 -4.70 11.44
CA VAL A 493 28.98 -5.70 12.02
C VAL A 493 28.37 -6.60 10.93
N ASP A 494 27.98 -6.02 9.81
CA ASP A 494 27.38 -6.75 8.69
C ASP A 494 28.45 -7.56 7.92
N ILE A 495 29.69 -7.04 7.86
CA ILE A 495 30.87 -7.79 7.37
C ILE A 495 31.14 -9.02 8.25
N ILE A 496 31.20 -8.84 9.59
CA ILE A 496 31.41 -9.94 10.55
C ILE A 496 30.31 -10.99 10.42
N SER A 497 29.04 -10.58 10.41
CA SER A 497 27.90 -11.49 10.27
C SER A 497 27.94 -12.27 8.95
N THR A 498 28.32 -11.61 7.85
CA THR A 498 28.45 -12.28 6.54
C THR A 498 29.62 -13.25 6.53
N LEU A 499 30.81 -12.88 7.02
CA LEU A 499 31.96 -13.79 7.12
C LEU A 499 31.71 -14.99 8.03
N GLN A 500 30.95 -14.82 9.12
CA GLN A 500 30.46 -15.92 9.97
C GLN A 500 29.54 -16.85 9.17
N SER A 501 28.56 -16.30 8.42
CA SER A 501 27.62 -17.11 7.61
C SER A 501 28.31 -17.93 6.50
N LEU A 502 29.46 -17.46 5.99
CA LEU A 502 30.27 -18.17 4.99
C LEU A 502 31.26 -19.18 5.62
N GLN A 503 31.32 -19.27 6.96
CA GLN A 503 32.32 -20.03 7.73
C GLN A 503 33.76 -19.56 7.44
N MET A 504 33.92 -18.28 7.11
CA MET A 504 35.19 -17.63 6.75
C MET A 504 35.80 -16.81 7.90
N LEU A 505 35.14 -16.75 9.06
CA LEU A 505 35.67 -16.12 10.26
C LEU A 505 36.04 -17.17 11.32
N LYS A 506 37.28 -17.12 11.83
CA LYS A 506 37.73 -17.90 12.99
C LYS A 506 38.18 -16.97 14.11
N TYR A 507 38.17 -17.45 15.34
CA TYR A 507 38.72 -16.76 16.51
C TYR A 507 39.92 -17.53 17.04
N TRP A 508 41.05 -16.86 17.25
CA TRP A 508 42.32 -17.49 17.65
C TRP A 508 43.17 -16.51 18.46
N LYS A 509 43.57 -16.92 19.68
CA LYS A 509 44.41 -16.12 20.60
C LYS A 509 43.95 -14.65 20.75
N GLY A 510 42.64 -14.43 20.91
CA GLY A 510 42.06 -13.09 21.07
C GLY A 510 41.85 -12.29 19.77
N LYS A 511 42.22 -12.83 18.60
CA LYS A 511 42.07 -12.15 17.30
C LYS A 511 41.06 -12.88 16.42
N HIS A 512 40.32 -12.12 15.61
CA HIS A 512 39.56 -12.65 14.48
C HIS A 512 40.48 -12.86 13.28
N LEU A 513 40.43 -14.04 12.68
CA LEU A 513 41.17 -14.40 11.46
C LEU A 513 40.18 -14.66 10.33
N VAL A 514 40.38 -14.01 9.19
CA VAL A 514 39.59 -14.24 7.97
C VAL A 514 40.26 -15.35 7.15
N LEU A 515 39.57 -16.47 6.98
CA LEU A 515 40.06 -17.63 6.24
C LEU A 515 39.49 -17.61 4.82
N LYS A 516 40.37 -17.41 3.83
CA LYS A 516 40.00 -17.46 2.40
C LYS A 516 39.55 -18.87 2.00
N ARG A 517 38.26 -19.01 1.71
CA ARG A 517 37.64 -20.20 1.12
C ARG A 517 37.69 -20.11 -0.41
N GLN A 518 38.75 -20.68 -0.99
CA GLN A 518 38.98 -20.62 -2.43
C GLN A 518 37.90 -21.35 -3.23
N ASP A 519 37.26 -22.36 -2.64
CA ASP A 519 36.06 -23.03 -3.15
C ASP A 519 34.92 -22.02 -3.42
N LEU A 520 34.55 -21.22 -2.41
CA LEU A 520 33.47 -20.22 -2.54
C LEU A 520 33.84 -19.05 -3.46
N ILE A 521 35.12 -18.65 -3.47
CA ILE A 521 35.62 -17.59 -4.34
C ILE A 521 35.59 -18.04 -5.82
N ASN A 522 36.03 -19.28 -6.11
CA ASN A 522 35.98 -19.85 -7.46
C ASN A 522 34.54 -20.08 -7.92
N GLU A 523 33.67 -20.61 -7.05
CA GLU A 523 32.23 -20.80 -7.33
C GLU A 523 31.54 -19.46 -7.69
N TRP A 524 31.85 -18.40 -6.93
CA TRP A 524 31.36 -17.06 -7.23
C TRP A 524 31.94 -16.53 -8.56
N TRP A 525 33.24 -16.64 -8.80
CA TRP A 525 33.86 -16.15 -10.04
C TRP A 525 33.31 -16.83 -11.29
N VAL A 526 33.06 -18.15 -11.25
CA VAL A 526 32.39 -18.90 -12.33
C VAL A 526 30.94 -18.46 -12.51
N LYS A 527 30.24 -18.01 -11.45
CA LYS A 527 28.90 -17.43 -11.57
C LYS A 527 28.92 -16.00 -12.10
N GLU A 528 29.91 -15.19 -11.74
CA GLU A 528 30.02 -13.80 -12.19
C GLU A 528 30.40 -13.71 -13.67
N THR A 529 31.41 -14.47 -14.09
CA THR A 529 31.80 -14.58 -15.52
C THR A 529 30.65 -15.09 -16.40
N LYS A 530 29.80 -15.99 -15.90
CA LYS A 530 28.59 -16.47 -16.60
C LYS A 530 27.43 -15.47 -16.67
N ARG A 531 27.44 -14.37 -15.89
CA ARG A 531 26.38 -13.33 -15.94
C ARG A 531 26.50 -12.40 -17.15
N GLY A 532 27.71 -12.24 -17.69
CA GLY A 532 27.98 -11.54 -18.95
C GLY A 532 27.45 -10.09 -19.01
N SER A 533 27.21 -9.60 -20.23
CA SER A 533 26.79 -8.21 -20.47
C SER A 533 25.35 -7.87 -20.04
N ASN A 534 24.56 -8.86 -19.60
CA ASN A 534 23.20 -8.66 -19.09
C ASN A 534 23.15 -8.36 -17.57
N ASN A 535 24.30 -8.25 -16.92
CA ASN A 535 24.38 -8.06 -15.47
C ASN A 535 23.91 -6.65 -15.06
N LYS A 536 22.68 -6.56 -14.52
CA LYS A 536 22.09 -5.33 -13.96
C LYS A 536 22.91 -4.84 -12.75
N THR A 537 23.88 -3.97 -13.02
CA THR A 537 24.89 -3.45 -12.08
C THR A 537 24.93 -1.93 -12.12
N ILE A 538 25.33 -1.30 -11.01
CA ILE A 538 25.61 0.14 -10.98
C ILE A 538 27.04 0.40 -11.46
N ASP A 539 27.22 1.49 -12.20
CA ASP A 539 28.51 1.89 -12.76
C ASP A 539 28.92 3.27 -12.20
N PRO A 540 29.94 3.34 -11.33
CA PRO A 540 30.34 4.59 -10.69
C PRO A 540 30.65 5.74 -11.66
N SER A 541 31.06 5.44 -12.89
CA SER A 541 31.41 6.46 -13.90
C SER A 541 30.20 7.26 -14.43
N PHE A 542 28.97 6.78 -14.22
CA PHE A 542 27.73 7.45 -14.64
C PHE A 542 27.03 8.20 -13.51
N LEU A 543 27.61 8.25 -12.31
CA LEU A 543 27.12 9.07 -11.20
C LEU A 543 27.53 10.53 -11.37
N LYS A 544 26.56 11.45 -11.31
CA LYS A 544 26.74 12.90 -11.31
C LYS A 544 26.16 13.46 -10.01
N TRP A 545 26.89 13.23 -8.92
CA TRP A 545 26.43 13.57 -7.57
C TRP A 545 27.56 14.10 -6.70
N THR A 546 27.23 14.98 -5.77
CA THR A 546 28.11 15.48 -4.71
C THR A 546 27.35 15.49 -3.40
N PRO A 547 27.93 15.06 -2.27
CA PRO A 547 27.23 15.05 -0.99
C PRO A 547 26.63 16.41 -0.65
N PRO A 548 25.36 16.47 -0.18
CA PRO A 548 24.76 17.71 0.30
C PRO A 548 25.62 18.34 1.38
N LYS A 549 26.05 19.59 1.17
CA LYS A 549 26.74 20.37 2.21
C LYS A 549 25.78 20.56 3.38
N GLY A 550 26.16 20.08 4.56
CA GLY A 550 25.33 20.14 5.75
C GLY A 550 24.92 21.58 6.10
N THR A 551 23.64 21.75 6.44
CA THR A 551 23.02 23.00 6.90
C THR A 551 22.51 22.84 8.31
#